data_AF-A0A6H9ST05-F1
#
_entry.id   AF-A0A6H9ST05-F1
#
_cell.length_a   1.000
_cell.length_b   1.000
_cell.length_c   1.000
_cell.angle_alpha   90.00
_cell.angle_beta   90.00
_cell.angle_gamma   90.00
#
_symmetry.space_group_name_H-M   'P 1'
#
loop_
_entity.id
_entity.type
_entity.pdbx_description
1 polymer ?
#
loop_
_entity_poly.entity_id
_entity_poly.type
_entity_poly.pdbx_seq_one_letter_code
_entity_poly.pdbx_strand_id
1 'polypeptide(L)'
;MSMFAVNGVRIDVLSARVTHVRWAAVDPADRSWAATPSEAAVAEVARALASGSEVRAVFDETDGTAVGPRLKRVLYRDASEGIELDIDATNESRTLRDLPQI
;
A
#
# COMPACT_ATOMS: atom_id res chain seq x y z
N MET A 1 -1.94 16.46 -6.39
CA MET A 1 -1.15 15.27 -5.99
C MET A 1 -1.55 14.93 -4.58
N SER A 2 -2.09 13.74 -4.36
CA SER A 2 -2.50 13.27 -3.04
C SER A 2 -1.53 12.20 -2.56
N MET A 3 -1.29 12.14 -1.25
CA MET A 3 -0.48 11.10 -0.63
C MET A 3 -1.37 10.15 0.15
N PHE A 4 -1.17 8.85 -0.04
CA PHE A 4 -1.88 7.80 0.66
C PHE A 4 -0.90 6.87 1.36
N ALA A 5 -1.33 6.37 2.51
CA ALA A 5 -0.61 5.37 3.28
C ALA A 5 -1.42 4.08 3.38
N VAL A 6 -0.75 2.94 3.20
CA VAL A 6 -1.30 1.59 3.37
C VAL A 6 -0.78 1.03 4.68
N ASN A 7 -1.66 0.68 5.63
CA ASN A 7 -1.29 0.14 6.94
C ASN A 7 -1.86 -1.27 7.20
N GLY A 8 -2.30 -1.95 6.15
CA GLY A 8 -2.81 -3.31 6.24
C GLY A 8 -3.14 -3.85 4.86
N VAL A 9 -3.06 -5.16 4.69
CA VAL A 9 -3.43 -5.82 3.43
C VAL A 9 -4.23 -7.07 3.71
N ARG A 10 -5.13 -7.42 2.80
CA ARG A 10 -5.81 -8.71 2.79
C ARG A 10 -5.22 -9.57 1.70
N ILE A 11 -4.60 -10.68 2.10
CA ILE A 11 -4.09 -11.68 1.18
C ILE A 11 -5.08 -12.82 1.09
N ASP A 12 -5.53 -13.11 -0.12
CA ASP A 12 -6.32 -14.31 -0.39
C ASP A 12 -5.46 -15.55 -0.24
N VAL A 13 -5.90 -16.48 0.61
CA VAL A 13 -5.13 -17.69 0.97
C VAL A 13 -5.05 -18.66 -0.22
N LEU A 14 -6.07 -18.68 -1.09
CA LEU A 14 -6.13 -19.58 -2.25
C LEU A 14 -5.19 -19.13 -3.36
N SER A 15 -5.19 -17.83 -3.63
CA SER A 15 -4.44 -17.22 -4.74
C SER A 15 -3.07 -16.70 -4.32
N ALA A 16 -2.81 -16.64 -3.00
CA ALA A 16 -1.63 -16.01 -2.41
C ALA A 16 -1.41 -14.56 -2.87
N ARG A 17 -2.48 -13.86 -3.23
CA ARG A 17 -2.48 -12.50 -3.81
C ARG A 17 -3.13 -11.49 -2.88
N VAL A 18 -2.62 -10.26 -2.90
CA VAL A 18 -3.29 -9.14 -2.23
C VAL A 18 -4.58 -8.82 -2.99
N THR A 19 -5.72 -8.85 -2.29
CA THR A 19 -7.03 -8.53 -2.87
C THR A 19 -7.52 -7.16 -2.43
N HIS A 20 -7.28 -6.83 -1.15
CA HIS A 20 -7.67 -5.58 -0.54
C HIS A 20 -6.50 -4.98 0.25
N VAL A 21 -6.56 -3.68 0.45
CA VAL A 21 -5.67 -2.95 1.35
C VAL A 21 -6.46 -2.06 2.28
N ARG A 22 -5.94 -1.88 3.48
CA ARG A 22 -6.37 -0.78 4.36
C ARG A 22 -5.48 0.41 4.11
N TRP A 23 -6.08 1.49 3.63
CA TRP A 23 -5.36 2.69 3.25
C TRP A 23 -6.19 3.94 3.51
N ALA A 24 -5.52 5.09 3.63
CA ALA A 24 -6.16 6.39 3.73
C ALA A 24 -5.22 7.50 3.26
N ALA A 25 -5.80 8.66 2.98
CA ALA A 25 -5.06 9.87 2.69
C ALA A 25 -4.24 10.31 3.91
N VAL A 26 -3.01 10.76 3.66
CA VAL A 26 -2.12 11.33 4.67
C VAL A 26 -1.74 12.75 4.28
N ASP A 27 -1.52 13.59 5.28
CA ASP A 27 -0.99 14.92 5.08
C ASP A 27 0.47 14.82 4.63
N PRO A 28 0.86 15.38 3.47
CA PRO A 28 2.24 15.31 3.01
C PRO A 28 3.23 16.13 3.87
N ALA A 29 2.75 17.11 4.64
CA ALA A 29 3.60 17.95 5.49
C ALA A 29 4.03 17.19 6.75
N ASP A 30 3.06 16.65 7.50
CA ASP A 30 3.29 16.04 8.81
C ASP A 30 3.17 14.51 8.79
N ARG A 31 2.86 13.91 7.62
CA ARG A 31 2.68 12.46 7.40
C ARG A 31 1.63 11.83 8.31
N SER A 32 0.76 12.65 8.88
CA SER A 32 -0.35 12.23 9.73
C SER A 32 -1.53 11.77 8.88
N TRP A 33 -2.35 10.87 9.42
CA TRP A 33 -3.57 10.42 8.77
C TRP A 33 -4.54 11.59 8.57
N ALA A 34 -4.76 12.00 7.32
CA ALA A 34 -5.74 13.01 6.97
C ALA A 34 -7.18 12.43 6.91
N ALA A 35 -7.28 11.11 6.76
CA ALA A 35 -8.53 10.36 6.80
C ALA A 35 -8.36 9.06 7.60
N THR A 36 -9.47 8.52 8.09
CA THR A 36 -9.50 7.21 8.76
C THR A 36 -9.18 6.10 7.75
N PRO A 37 -8.21 5.20 8.05
CA PRO A 37 -7.89 4.07 7.18
C PRO A 37 -9.11 3.18 6.91
N SER A 38 -9.38 2.93 5.63
CA SER A 38 -10.50 2.09 5.18
C SER A 38 -10.02 0.97 4.27
N GLU A 39 -10.72 -0.16 4.27
CA GLU A 39 -10.48 -1.21 3.29
C GLU A 39 -10.94 -0.78 1.90
N ALA A 40 -10.07 -1.00 0.90
CA ALA A 40 -10.39 -0.84 -0.50
C ALA A 40 -9.74 -1.95 -1.33
N ALA A 41 -10.31 -2.23 -2.50
CA ALA A 41 -9.72 -3.15 -3.45
C ALA A 41 -8.40 -2.60 -4.01
N VAL A 42 -7.51 -3.51 -4.41
CA VAL A 42 -6.24 -3.15 -5.07
C VAL A 42 -6.44 -2.27 -6.31
N ALA A 43 -7.55 -2.44 -7.02
CA ALA A 43 -7.91 -1.62 -8.18
C ALA A 43 -8.06 -0.12 -7.85
N GLU A 44 -8.50 0.23 -6.63
CA GLU A 44 -8.62 1.63 -6.21
C GLU A 44 -7.24 2.26 -5.97
N VAL A 45 -6.32 1.49 -5.39
CA VAL A 45 -4.91 1.90 -5.24
C VAL A 45 -4.24 2.05 -6.60
N ALA A 46 -4.48 1.11 -7.51
CA ALA A 46 -3.98 1.14 -8.88
C ALA A 46 -4.46 2.40 -9.62
N ARG A 47 -5.75 2.76 -9.46
CA ARG A 47 -6.30 4.03 -9.98
C ARG A 47 -5.63 5.26 -9.36
N ALA A 48 -5.38 5.24 -8.06
CA ALA A 48 -4.71 6.34 -7.38
C ALA A 48 -3.30 6.55 -7.94
N LEU A 49 -2.53 5.47 -8.08
CA LEU A 49 -1.20 5.51 -8.70
C LEU A 49 -1.26 5.99 -10.16
N ALA A 50 -2.25 5.51 -10.93
CA ALA A 50 -2.46 5.96 -12.32
C ALA A 50 -2.85 7.44 -12.42
N SER A 51 -3.51 8.00 -11.41
CA SER A 51 -3.83 9.43 -11.32
C SER A 51 -2.62 10.32 -10.93
N GLY A 52 -1.46 9.72 -10.67
CA GLY A 52 -0.27 10.42 -10.19
C GLY A 52 -0.28 10.68 -8.67
N SER A 53 -1.11 9.97 -7.92
CA SER A 53 -1.06 10.00 -6.45
C SER A 53 0.09 9.13 -5.94
N GLU A 54 0.67 9.52 -4.83
CA GLU A 54 1.74 8.76 -4.19
C GLU A 54 1.14 7.83 -3.15
N VAL A 55 1.44 6.53 -3.24
CA VAL A 55 1.00 5.54 -2.25
C VAL A 55 2.23 4.93 -1.60
N ARG A 56 2.26 4.90 -0.26
CA ARG A 56 3.36 4.30 0.52
C ARG A 56 2.86 3.24 1.47
N ALA A 57 3.68 2.21 1.69
CA ALA A 57 3.43 1.27 2.76
C ALA A 57 3.80 1.92 4.08
N VAL A 58 3.08 1.58 5.13
CA VAL A 58 3.27 2.09 6.47
C VAL A 58 3.17 0.92 7.43
N PHE A 59 4.21 0.73 8.23
CA PHE A 59 4.30 -0.32 9.21
C PHE A 59 4.05 0.27 10.60
N ASP A 60 3.09 -0.29 11.33
CA ASP A 60 2.96 -0.02 12.76
C ASP A 60 4.16 -0.65 13.49
N GLU A 61 4.99 0.19 14.11
CA GLU A 61 6.11 -0.21 14.96
C GLU A 61 5.84 0.23 16.40
N THR A 62 6.52 -0.38 17.36
CA THR A 62 6.29 -0.17 18.81
C THR A 62 6.41 1.30 19.25
N ASP A 63 7.21 2.11 18.54
CA ASP A 63 7.46 3.53 18.82
C ASP A 63 6.80 4.49 17.81
N GLY A 64 5.91 3.99 16.94
CA GLY A 64 5.14 4.81 16.01
C GLY A 64 5.01 4.21 14.61
N THR A 65 4.80 5.10 13.64
CA THR A 65 4.41 4.71 12.29
C THR A 65 5.62 4.81 11.35
N ALA A 66 6.18 3.67 10.95
CA ALA A 66 7.31 3.62 10.04
C ALA A 66 6.86 3.69 8.59
N VAL A 67 7.23 4.77 7.90
CA VAL A 67 6.94 4.93 6.47
C VAL A 67 7.88 4.02 5.67
N GLY A 68 7.27 3.02 5.05
CA GLY A 68 7.88 2.08 4.15
C GLY A 68 8.08 2.59 2.73
N PRO A 69 8.48 1.70 1.80
CA PRO A 69 8.69 2.03 0.41
C PRO A 69 7.38 2.45 -0.28
N ARG A 70 7.53 3.15 -1.41
CA ARG A 70 6.42 3.49 -2.30
C ARG A 70 5.81 2.22 -2.88
N LEU A 71 4.52 2.25 -3.20
CA LEU A 71 3.87 1.18 -3.95
C LEU A 71 3.93 1.51 -5.44
N LYS A 72 4.12 0.47 -6.24
CA LYS A 72 3.93 0.52 -7.69
C LYS A 72 2.79 -0.40 -8.10
N ARG A 73 2.10 0.01 -9.16
CA ARG A 73 1.12 -0.83 -9.82
C ARG A 73 1.87 -1.85 -10.67
N VAL A 74 1.42 -3.09 -10.62
CA VAL A 74 1.90 -4.15 -11.52
C VAL A 74 0.74 -4.77 -12.27
N LEU A 75 0.99 -5.10 -13.53
CA LEU A 75 0.03 -5.84 -14.35
C LEU A 75 0.46 -7.30 -14.36
N TYR A 76 -0.38 -8.18 -13.85
CA TYR A 76 -0.10 -9.61 -13.91
C TYR A 76 -0.31 -10.15 -15.32
N ARG A 77 0.27 -11.32 -15.62
CA ARG A 77 0.12 -12.00 -16.91
C ARG A 77 -1.34 -12.33 -17.25
N ASP A 78 -2.16 -12.54 -16.22
CA ASP A 78 -3.60 -12.77 -16.33
C ASP A 78 -4.42 -11.50 -16.56
N ALA A 79 -3.77 -10.36 -16.86
CA ALA A 79 -4.35 -9.03 -17.04
C ALA A 79 -5.00 -8.43 -15.78
N SER A 80 -4.94 -9.09 -14.63
CA SER A 80 -5.35 -8.48 -13.36
C SER A 80 -4.35 -7.41 -12.92
N GLU A 81 -4.88 -6.32 -12.34
CA GLU A 81 -4.08 -5.29 -11.70
C GLU A 81 -3.68 -5.72 -10.28
N GLY A 82 -2.40 -5.56 -9.99
CA GLY A 82 -1.80 -5.79 -8.68
C GLY A 82 -1.10 -4.54 -8.17
N ILE A 83 -0.69 -4.62 -6.90
CA ILE A 83 0.22 -3.67 -6.27
C ILE A 83 1.40 -4.43 -5.70
N GLU A 84 2.57 -3.83 -5.84
CA GLU A 84 3.80 -4.32 -5.22
C GLU A 84 4.53 -3.15 -4.59
N LEU A 85 5.40 -3.44 -3.62
CA LEU A 85 6.33 -2.43 -3.14
C LEU A 85 7.32 -2.13 -4.25
N ASP A 86 7.66 -0.87 -4.41
CA ASP A 86 8.74 -0.44 -5.26
C ASP A 86 10.08 -0.65 -4.53
N ILE A 87 10.52 -1.91 -4.50
CA ILE A 87 11.69 -2.39 -3.74
C ILE A 87 13.01 -1.90 -4.36
N ASP A 88 12.98 -1.37 -5.59
CA ASP A 88 14.14 -0.73 -6.26
C ASP A 88 14.72 0.49 -5.51
N ALA A 89 14.05 0.98 -4.47
CA ALA A 89 14.40 2.21 -3.76
C ALA A 89 15.11 2.02 -2.39
N THR A 90 15.89 0.95 -2.17
CA THR A 90 16.87 0.84 -1.05
C THR A 90 16.35 0.21 0.26
N ASN A 91 15.83 -1.03 0.25
CA ASN A 91 15.93 -2.01 1.38
C ASN A 91 15.16 -3.31 1.04
N GLU A 92 15.86 -4.44 1.04
CA GLU A 92 15.43 -5.70 0.40
C GLU A 92 14.58 -6.66 1.26
N SER A 93 14.11 -6.25 2.45
CA SER A 93 13.60 -7.22 3.44
C SER A 93 12.12 -7.13 3.82
N ARG A 94 11.35 -6.13 3.35
CA ARG A 94 9.91 -6.03 3.67
C ARG A 94 9.06 -6.07 2.41
N THR A 95 8.02 -6.88 2.44
CA THR A 95 7.02 -7.08 1.39
C THR A 95 5.65 -6.59 1.86
N LEU A 96 4.67 -6.43 0.95
CA LEU A 96 3.27 -6.17 1.34
C LEU A 96 2.75 -7.26 2.29
N ARG A 97 3.31 -8.47 2.26
CA ARG A 97 2.89 -9.59 3.13
C ARG A 97 3.30 -9.41 4.59
N ASP A 98 4.28 -8.54 4.85
CA ASP A 98 4.72 -8.19 6.21
C ASP A 98 3.78 -7.16 6.87
N LEU A 99 2.85 -6.58 6.11
CA LEU A 99 1.80 -5.74 6.68
C LEU A 99 0.76 -6.60 7.41
N PRO A 100 0.17 -6.05 8.48
CA PRO A 100 -0.87 -6.75 9.23
C PRO A 100 -2.02 -7.16 8.31
N GLN A 101 -2.45 -8.41 8.47
CA GLN A 101 -3.62 -8.95 7.77
C GLN A 101 -4.90 -8.36 8.37
N ILE A 102 -5.85 -8.04 7.49
CA ILE A 102 -7.16 -7.43 7.81
C ILE A 102 -8.31 -8.26 7.24
#